data_AF-A0A452XV50-F1
#
_entry.id   AF-A0A452XV50-F1
#
_cell.length_a   1.000
_cell.length_b   1.000
_cell.length_c   1.000
_cell.angle_alpha   90.00
_cell.angle_beta   90.00
_cell.angle_gamma   90.00
#
_symmetry.space_group_name_H-M   'P 1'
#
loop_
_entity.id
_entity.type
_entity.pdbx_description
1 polymer ?
#
loop_
_entity_poly.entity_id
_entity_poly.type
_entity_poly.pdbx_seq_one_letter_code
_entity_poly.pdbx_strand_id
1 'polypeptide(L)' 'MSCLKDVPILRGDNYTEWRKKVELAFVCAELDWVVDEPQPVRPTEPVKEATDDDAAWGKKRGDYAPLEMSYIIENQK' A
#
# COMPACT_ATOMS: atom_id res chain seq x y z
N MET A 1 5.73 -13.20 17.36
CA MET A 1 5.32 -13.31 18.78
C MET A 1 4.82 -11.93 19.23
N SER A 2 3.61 -11.82 19.78
CA SER A 2 3.00 -10.51 20.09
C SER A 2 3.59 -9.89 21.37
N CYS A 3 4.71 -9.19 21.22
CA CYS A 3 5.41 -8.35 22.20
C CYS A 3 4.55 -7.26 22.88
N LEU A 4 3.41 -6.89 22.28
CA LEU A 4 2.45 -5.92 22.86
C LEU A 4 1.93 -6.33 24.24
N LYS A 5 1.80 -7.65 24.50
CA LYS A 5 1.31 -8.17 25.79
C LYS A 5 2.29 -7.94 26.94
N ASP A 6 3.57 -7.68 26.61
CA ASP A 6 4.64 -7.50 27.58
C ASP A 6 4.84 -6.04 27.99
N VAL A 7 4.17 -5.10 27.29
CA VAL A 7 4.21 -3.66 27.59
C VAL A 7 3.39 -3.41 28.87
N PRO A 8 4.02 -2.94 29.97
CA PRO A 8 3.31 -2.63 31.20
C PRO A 8 2.38 -1.43 31.00
N ILE A 9 1.42 -1.25 31.89
CA ILE A 9 0.64 -0.01 31.95
C ILE A 9 1.55 1.14 32.41
N LEU A 10 1.48 2.29 31.73
CA LEU A 10 2.25 3.47 32.11
C LEU A 10 1.79 4.01 33.47
N ARG A 11 2.77 4.23 34.35
CA ARG A 11 2.64 4.79 35.68
C ARG A 11 3.75 5.82 35.91
N GLY A 12 3.60 6.66 36.93
CA GLY A 12 4.57 7.73 37.21
C GLY A 12 5.98 7.22 37.55
N ASP A 13 6.10 5.98 38.01
CA ASP A 13 7.34 5.36 38.48
C ASP A 13 8.04 4.47 37.43
N ASN A 14 7.42 4.20 36.28
CA ASN A 14 7.91 3.19 35.33
C ASN A 14 8.17 3.70 33.90
N TYR A 15 8.21 5.01 33.68
CA TYR A 15 8.32 5.61 32.34
C TYR A 15 9.49 5.05 31.52
N THR A 16 10.68 4.91 32.11
CA THR A 16 11.88 4.43 31.40
C THR A 16 11.72 2.98 30.91
N GLU A 17 11.13 2.10 31.72
CA GLU A 17 10.88 0.70 31.32
C GLU A 17 9.73 0.60 30.33
N TRP A 18 8.66 1.35 30.57
CA TRP A 18 7.52 1.44 29.67
C TRP A 18 7.97 1.82 28.26
N ARG A 19 8.75 2.90 28.14
CA ARG A 19 9.26 3.41 26.87
C ARG A 19 10.08 2.36 26.13
N LYS A 20 11.03 1.69 26.80
CA LYS A 20 11.86 0.64 26.18
C LYS A 20 11.03 -0.52 25.65
N LYS A 21 10.00 -0.93 26.40
CA LYS A 21 9.13 -2.03 25.99
C LYS A 21 8.20 -1.65 24.84
N VAL A 22 7.72 -0.41 24.81
CA VAL A 22 6.98 0.13 23.65
C VAL A 22 7.86 0.15 22.41
N GLU A 23 9.07 0.70 22.51
CA GLU A 23 10.03 0.75 21.39
C GLU A 23 10.34 -0.67 20.87
N LEU A 24 10.62 -1.63 21.77
CA LEU A 24 10.81 -3.02 21.40
C LEU A 24 9.56 -3.64 20.76
N ALA A 25 8.37 -3.33 21.28
CA ALA A 25 7.13 -3.83 20.70
C ALA A 25 6.95 -3.33 19.27
N PHE A 26 7.24 -2.06 18.98
CA PHE A 26 7.21 -1.52 17.62
C PHE A 26 8.20 -2.21 16.69
N VAL A 27 9.44 -2.46 17.15
CA VAL A 27 10.45 -3.18 16.35
C VAL A 27 10.05 -4.63 16.08
N CYS A 28 9.52 -5.32 17.10
CA CYS A 28 9.14 -6.73 17.01
C CYS A 28 7.79 -6.97 16.33
N ALA A 29 6.95 -5.94 16.20
CA ALA A 29 5.64 -6.09 15.61
C ALA A 29 5.67 -6.21 14.08
N GLU A 30 6.86 -6.22 13.45
CA GLU A 30 7.01 -6.24 11.98
C GLU A 30 6.01 -5.27 11.36
N LEU A 31 5.86 -4.08 11.98
CA LEU A 31 4.93 -3.02 11.55
C LEU A 31 5.47 -2.35 10.30
N ASP A 32 5.80 -3.16 9.30
CA ASP A 32 5.98 -2.75 7.93
C ASP A 32 4.60 -2.74 7.28
N TRP A 33 3.72 -1.83 7.75
CA TRP A 33 2.43 -1.56 7.12
C TRP A 33 2.57 -1.08 5.65
N VAL A 34 3.81 -0.87 5.20
CA VAL A 34 4.17 -0.47 3.84
C VAL A 34 4.40 -1.68 2.90
N VAL A 35 4.45 -2.93 3.39
CA VAL A 35 4.99 -4.06 2.59
C VAL A 35 4.05 -5.25 2.39
N ASP A 36 2.86 -5.31 3.01
CA ASP A 36 1.92 -6.42 2.73
C ASP A 36 1.16 -6.23 1.41
N GLU A 37 0.79 -4.99 1.05
CA GLU A 37 0.16 -4.71 -0.23
C GLU A 37 1.21 -4.29 -1.27
N PRO A 38 1.38 -5.06 -2.36
CA PRO A 38 2.30 -4.67 -3.41
C PRO A 38 1.86 -3.34 -4.02
N GLN A 39 2.82 -2.47 -4.33
CA GLN A 39 2.53 -1.22 -5.02
C GLN A 39 1.73 -1.51 -6.29
N PRO A 40 0.59 -0.82 -6.52
CA PRO A 40 -0.19 -1.01 -7.74
C PRO A 40 0.71 -0.80 -8.97
N VAL A 41 0.63 -1.70 -9.94
CA VAL A 41 1.42 -1.61 -11.17
C VAL A 41 0.70 -0.70 -12.16
N ARG A 42 1.43 0.24 -12.76
CA ARG A 42 0.84 1.15 -13.76
C ARG A 42 0.35 0.35 -14.97
N PRO A 43 -0.91 0.52 -15.41
CA PRO A 43 -1.41 -0.11 -16.63
C PRO A 43 -0.56 0.28 -17.84
N THR A 44 -0.34 -0.65 -18.76
CA THR A 44 0.34 -0.36 -20.02
C THR A 44 -0.55 0.50 -20.91
N GLU A 45 -0.02 1.62 -21.39
CA GLU A 45 -0.73 2.48 -22.32
C GLU A 45 -1.01 1.73 -23.64
N PRO A 46 -2.25 1.76 -24.16
CA PRO A 46 -2.57 1.10 -25.40
C PRO A 46 -1.84 1.77 -26.56
N VAL A 47 -1.33 0.97 -27.48
CA VAL A 47 -0.70 1.42 -28.72
C VAL A 47 -1.59 1.01 -29.88
N LYS A 48 -1.80 1.92 -30.85
CA LYS A 48 -2.58 1.62 -32.05
C LYS A 48 -1.77 0.66 -32.93
N GLU A 49 -2.30 -0.53 -33.16
CA GLU A 49 -1.68 -1.53 -34.02
C GLU A 49 -2.04 -1.29 -35.49
N ALA A 50 -1.23 -1.83 -36.42
CA ALA A 50 -1.49 -1.71 -37.85
C ALA A 50 -2.82 -2.36 -38.29
N THR A 51 -3.32 -3.30 -37.50
CA THR A 51 -4.60 -4.00 -37.71
C THR A 51 -5.78 -3.31 -37.05
N ASP A 52 -5.57 -2.28 -36.23
CA ASP A 52 -6.65 -1.58 -35.54
C ASP A 52 -7.32 -0.57 -36.49
N ASP A 53 -8.59 -0.83 -36.82
CA ASP A 53 -9.48 0.20 -37.36
C ASP A 53 -9.85 1.23 -36.26
N ASP A 54 -10.52 2.32 -36.66
CA ASP A 54 -10.84 3.40 -35.72
C ASP A 54 -11.82 2.97 -34.62
N ALA A 55 -12.68 1.99 -34.88
CA ALA A 55 -13.59 1.45 -33.89
C ALA A 55 -12.85 0.58 -32.85
N ALA A 56 -11.94 -0.28 -33.32
CA ALA A 56 -11.05 -1.09 -32.50
C ALA A 56 -10.15 -0.20 -31.63
N TRP A 57 -9.58 0.85 -32.21
CA TRP A 57 -8.77 1.82 -31.47
C TRP A 57 -9.59 2.59 -30.43
N GLY A 58 -10.80 3.05 -30.80
CA GLY A 58 -11.72 3.72 -29.88
C GLY A 58 -12.10 2.85 -28.69
N LYS A 59 -12.33 1.56 -28.93
CA LYS A 59 -12.60 0.58 -27.86
C LYS A 59 -11.39 0.38 -26.93
N LYS A 60 -10.17 0.18 -27.48
CA LYS A 60 -8.94 0.05 -26.68
C LYS A 60 -8.74 1.25 -25.74
N ARG A 61 -9.00 2.47 -26.24
CA ARG A 61 -8.93 3.69 -25.45
C ARG A 61 -10.02 3.76 -24.37
N GLY A 62 -11.25 3.38 -24.71
CA GLY A 62 -12.37 3.32 -23.77
C GLY A 62 -12.13 2.33 -22.63
N ASP A 63 -11.59 1.16 -22.94
CA ASP A 63 -11.29 0.11 -21.95
C ASP A 63 -10.09 0.48 -21.06
N TYR A 64 -9.14 1.29 -21.54
CA TYR A 64 -7.97 1.75 -20.77
C TYR A 64 -8.32 2.84 -19.73
N ALA A 65 -9.22 3.78 -20.06
CA ALA A 65 -9.57 4.90 -19.20
C ALA A 65 -9.95 4.52 -17.74
N PRO A 66 -10.81 3.51 -17.48
CA PRO A 66 -11.12 3.11 -16.10
C PRO A 66 -9.93 2.48 -15.38
N LEU A 67 -9.03 1.76 -16.09
CA LEU A 67 -7.83 1.16 -15.49
C LEU A 67 -6.86 2.23 -15.01
N GLU A 68 -6.63 3.27 -15.82
CA GLU A 68 -5.78 4.40 -15.45
C GLU A 68 -6.36 5.15 -14.25
N MET A 69 -7.69 5.36 -14.22
CA MET A 69 -8.36 6.03 -13.10
C MET A 69 -8.22 5.25 -11.79
N SER A 70 -8.43 3.93 -11.80
CA SER A 70 -8.26 3.09 -10.61
C SER A 70 -6.83 3.15 -10.08
N TYR A 71 -5.84 3.05 -10.97
CA TYR A 71 -4.42 3.15 -10.58
C TYR A 71 -4.09 4.50 -9.93
N ILE A 72 -4.63 5.61 -10.44
CA ILE A 72 -4.42 6.94 -9.86
C ILE A 72 -5.05 7.04 -8.46
N ILE A 73 -6.28 6.55 -8.29
CA ILE A 73 -6.99 6.58 -7.00
C ILE A 73 -6.24 5.77 -5.93
N GLU A 74 -5.70 4.61 -6.31
CA GLU A 74 -4.97 3.73 -5.40
C GLU A 74 -3.61 4.31 -4.98
N ASN A 75 -2.93 5.04 -5.86
CA ASN A 75 -1.62 5.67 -5.57
C ASN A 75 -1.70 7.09 -4.97
N GLN A 76 -2.89 7.67 -4.81
CA GLN A 76 -3.08 8.96 -4.14
C GLN A 76 -3.38 8.83 -2.63
N LYS A 77 -3.49 7.61 -2.10
CA LYS A 77 -3.70 7.32 -0.69
C LYS A 77 -2.39 7.32 0.09
#